data_AF-A0A820CDF5-F1
#
_entry.id   AF-A0A820CDF5-F1
#
_cell.length_a   1.000
_cell.length_b   1.000
_cell.length_c   1.000
_cell.angle_alpha   90.00
_cell.angle_beta   90.00
_cell.angle_gamma   90.00
#
_symmetry.space_group_name_H-M   'P 1'
#
loop_
_entity.id
_entity.type
_entity.pdbx_description
1 polymer ?
#
loop_
_entity_poly.entity_id
_entity_poly.type
_entity_poly.pdbx_seq_one_letter_code
_entity_poly.pdbx_strand_id
1 'polypeptide(L)'
;VSSKDENFLDLSIDVEENTSITTCLRVFSNVETLSGESKYYCETCSSKQEATKRMRIKKLPRILALHLKRFKYFEVFKQYKKLSYRVVFPFELRLLNTSEDCTNSDRIYDLVSLVVHCGIGPNRGHYIAVVKRDGSWLVFDDETVDRLDPSNFEEFYGVSHDLGRQSETSYILFYESRDV
;
A
#
# COMPACT_ATOMS: atom_id res chain seq x y z
N VAL A 1 2.45 13.98 25.64
CA VAL A 1 2.67 13.32 24.34
C VAL A 1 2.97 11.86 24.63
N SER A 2 2.14 10.93 24.18
CA SER A 2 2.45 9.50 24.21
C SER A 2 3.11 9.12 22.89
N SER A 3 4.13 8.25 22.95
CA SER A 3 4.75 7.63 21.79
C SER A 3 4.78 6.13 22.02
N LYS A 4 4.51 5.35 20.96
CA LYS A 4 4.47 3.90 21.01
C LYS A 4 5.14 3.36 19.75
N ASP A 5 6.19 2.58 19.95
CA ASP A 5 6.85 1.85 18.86
C ASP A 5 6.10 0.53 18.60
N GLU A 6 5.85 0.24 17.33
CA GLU A 6 5.22 -0.99 16.88
C GLU A 6 6.03 -1.61 15.73
N ASN A 7 6.16 -2.93 15.72
CA ASN A 7 6.82 -3.66 14.65
C ASN A 7 5.82 -3.98 13.54
N PHE A 8 6.31 -4.06 12.30
CA PHE A 8 5.50 -4.46 11.15
C PHE A 8 6.29 -5.39 10.22
N LEU A 9 5.56 -6.23 9.47
CA LEU A 9 6.11 -7.06 8.39
C LEU A 9 5.68 -6.51 7.03
N ASP A 10 4.46 -6.00 6.94
CA ASP A 10 3.91 -5.27 5.81
C ASP A 10 3.34 -3.92 6.26
N LEU A 11 3.19 -3.01 5.30
CA LEU A 11 2.51 -1.74 5.50
C LEU A 11 1.23 -1.72 4.68
N SER A 12 0.10 -1.80 5.38
CA SER A 12 -1.22 -1.71 4.78
C SER A 12 -1.62 -0.24 4.58
N ILE A 13 -1.63 0.22 3.33
CA ILE A 13 -1.91 1.62 2.96
C ILE A 13 -3.30 1.78 2.36
N ASP A 14 -3.96 2.86 2.76
CA ASP A 14 -5.25 3.27 2.20
C ASP A 14 -5.05 3.80 0.77
N VAL A 15 -5.99 3.48 -0.11
CA VAL A 15 -5.95 3.86 -1.53
C VAL A 15 -7.11 4.79 -1.87
N GLU A 16 -6.82 5.76 -2.72
CA GLU A 16 -7.78 6.73 -3.25
C GLU A 16 -7.79 6.66 -4.78
N GLU A 17 -8.80 7.26 -5.41
CA GLU A 17 -8.92 7.32 -6.86
C GLU A 17 -7.79 8.15 -7.49
N ASN A 18 -7.19 7.64 -8.56
CA ASN A 18 -6.17 8.34 -9.37
C ASN A 18 -4.96 8.84 -8.55
N THR A 19 -4.40 7.97 -7.72
CA THR A 19 -3.28 8.30 -6.82
C THR A 19 -2.00 7.52 -7.17
N SER A 20 -0.96 7.72 -6.35
CA SER A 20 0.29 6.94 -6.41
C SER A 20 0.66 6.38 -5.03
N ILE A 21 1.45 5.31 -5.01
CA ILE A 21 2.01 4.76 -3.76
C ILE A 21 2.82 5.79 -2.99
N THR A 22 3.59 6.63 -3.69
CA THR A 22 4.33 7.73 -3.08
C THR A 22 3.41 8.71 -2.33
N THR A 23 2.25 9.01 -2.92
CA THR A 23 1.22 9.84 -2.28
C THR A 23 0.59 9.12 -1.10
N CYS A 24 0.19 7.85 -1.24
CA CYS A 24 -0.38 7.04 -0.16
C CYS A 24 0.54 6.95 1.05
N LEU A 25 1.85 6.74 0.85
CA LEU A 25 2.84 6.66 1.93
C LEU A 25 3.05 8.01 2.63
N ARG A 26 2.93 9.12 1.89
CA ARG A 26 2.93 10.46 2.48
C ARG A 26 1.70 10.68 3.35
N VAL A 27 0.51 10.32 2.85
CA VAL A 27 -0.76 10.42 3.59
C VAL A 27 -0.74 9.53 4.84
N PHE A 28 -0.20 8.32 4.74
CA PHE A 28 0.00 7.43 5.89
C PHE A 28 0.80 8.11 7.02
N SER A 29 1.74 8.98 6.66
CA SER A 29 2.60 9.70 7.62
C SER A 29 2.07 11.08 8.02
N ASN A 30 0.89 11.48 7.56
CA ASN A 30 0.27 12.76 7.91
C ASN A 30 -0.30 12.74 9.33
N VAL A 31 -0.50 13.94 9.87
CA VAL A 31 -1.21 14.13 11.13
C VAL A 31 -2.71 13.98 10.86
N GLU A 32 -3.37 13.11 11.61
CA GLU A 32 -4.83 13.00 11.66
C GLU A 32 -5.35 13.60 12.98
N THR A 33 -6.52 14.23 12.94
CA THR A 33 -7.20 14.78 14.11
C THR A 33 -8.28 13.81 14.57
N LEU A 34 -8.15 13.33 15.81
CA LEU A 34 -9.11 12.48 16.49
C LEU A 34 -10.15 13.36 17.20
N SER A 35 -11.33 13.49 16.60
CA SER A 35 -12.43 14.32 17.12
C SER A 35 -13.77 13.57 17.09
N GLY A 36 -14.83 14.20 17.62
CA GLY A 36 -16.18 13.61 17.65
C GLY A 36 -16.24 12.27 18.40
N GLU A 37 -16.71 11.22 17.73
CA GLU A 37 -16.81 9.87 18.28
C GLU A 37 -15.45 9.17 18.44
N SER A 38 -14.46 9.59 17.64
CA SER A 38 -13.10 9.03 17.58
C SER A 38 -12.12 9.66 18.56
N LYS A 39 -12.60 10.45 19.54
CA LYS A 39 -11.75 11.08 20.57
C LYS A 39 -10.87 10.07 21.32
N TYR A 40 -9.62 10.44 21.55
CA TYR A 40 -8.63 9.63 22.26
C TYR A 40 -8.90 9.63 23.77
N TYR A 41 -8.80 8.46 24.41
CA TYR A 41 -8.89 8.38 25.87
C TYR A 41 -7.55 8.76 26.48
N CYS A 42 -7.50 9.93 27.14
CA CYS A 42 -6.30 10.41 27.79
C CYS A 42 -6.26 9.90 29.24
N GLU A 43 -5.29 9.06 29.58
CA GLU A 43 -5.11 8.51 30.94
C GLU A 43 -4.85 9.62 31.98
N THR A 44 -4.16 10.70 31.61
CA THR A 44 -3.93 11.84 32.51
C THR A 44 -5.20 12.66 32.78
N CYS A 45 -6.10 12.76 31.80
CA CYS A 45 -7.37 13.50 31.94
C CYS A 45 -8.54 12.59 32.37
N SER A 46 -8.32 11.28 32.46
CA SER A 46 -9.31 10.24 32.73
C SER A 46 -10.60 10.37 31.89
N SER A 47 -10.49 10.88 30.65
CA SER A 47 -11.63 11.23 29.79
C SER A 47 -11.25 11.26 28.30
N LYS A 48 -12.25 11.21 27.41
CA LYS A 48 -12.06 11.33 25.96
C LYS A 48 -11.77 12.78 25.56
N GLN A 49 -10.62 12.98 24.94
CA GLN A 49 -10.11 14.28 24.50
C GLN A 49 -9.89 14.30 23.00
N GLU A 50 -9.95 15.50 22.42
CA GLU A 50 -9.45 15.69 21.06
C GLU A 50 -7.94 15.56 21.06
N ALA A 51 -7.41 14.88 20.05
CA ALA A 51 -5.98 14.61 19.96
C ALA A 51 -5.53 14.63 18.51
N THR A 52 -4.24 14.84 18.29
CA THR A 52 -3.60 14.60 17.00
C THR A 52 -2.84 13.29 17.08
N LYS A 53 -2.97 12.47 16.02
CA LYS A 53 -2.24 11.21 15.86
C LYS A 53 -1.43 11.27 14.58
N ARG A 54 -0.23 10.69 14.59
CA ARG A 54 0.63 10.60 13.42
C ARG A 54 1.40 9.30 13.47
N MET A 55 1.44 8.57 12.36
CA MET A 55 2.28 7.40 12.19
C MET A 55 3.56 7.81 11.46
N ARG A 56 4.70 7.23 11.83
CA ARG A 56 5.99 7.47 11.18
C ARG A 56 6.73 6.13 11.10
N ILE A 57 7.46 5.92 10.02
CA ILE A 57 8.28 4.71 9.87
C ILE A 57 9.61 4.95 10.55
N LYS A 58 9.84 4.30 11.70
CA LYS A 58 11.06 4.45 12.48
C LYS A 58 12.24 3.66 11.90
N LYS A 59 11.99 2.47 11.34
CA LYS A 59 13.04 1.66 10.71
C LYS A 59 12.53 1.09 9.39
N LEU A 60 13.24 1.40 8.33
CA LEU A 60 12.95 0.88 7.00
C LEU A 60 13.50 -0.55 6.84
N PRO A 61 12.68 -1.53 6.42
CA PRO A 61 13.11 -2.92 6.26
C PRO A 61 13.93 -3.11 4.97
N ARG A 62 14.65 -4.24 4.83
CA ARG A 62 15.34 -4.56 3.57
C ARG A 62 14.34 -4.80 2.43
N ILE A 63 13.31 -5.60 2.71
CA ILE A 63 12.16 -5.81 1.81
C ILE A 63 10.97 -5.07 2.41
N LEU A 64 10.42 -4.11 1.67
CA LEU A 64 9.21 -3.40 2.02
C LEU A 64 8.03 -4.03 1.28
N ALA A 65 7.17 -4.71 2.03
CA ALA A 65 5.89 -5.21 1.54
C ALA A 65 4.81 -4.14 1.77
N LEU A 66 4.18 -3.69 0.68
CA LEU A 66 3.09 -2.72 0.71
C LEU A 66 1.79 -3.41 0.32
N HIS A 67 0.85 -3.49 1.24
CA HIS A 67 -0.49 -4.00 0.98
C HIS A 67 -1.43 -2.83 0.64
N LEU A 68 -2.02 -2.87 -0.56
CA LEU A 68 -2.98 -1.87 -1.00
C LEU A 68 -4.37 -2.29 -0.49
N LYS A 69 -4.95 -1.50 0.42
CA LYS A 69 -6.28 -1.77 1.00
C LYS A 69 -7.40 -1.55 -0.02
N ARG A 70 -7.46 -2.40 -1.04
CA ARG A 70 -8.42 -2.34 -2.14
C ARG A 70 -9.77 -2.96 -1.79
N PHE A 71 -10.08 -3.22 -0.52
CA PHE A 71 -11.38 -3.74 -0.10
C PHE A 71 -11.95 -2.86 0.99
N LYS A 72 -13.11 -2.27 0.73
CA LYS A 72 -13.80 -1.37 1.64
C LYS A 72 -15.21 -1.86 1.90
N TYR A 73 -15.60 -1.84 3.17
CA TYR A 73 -16.98 -2.10 3.56
C TYR A 73 -17.83 -0.85 3.28
N PHE A 74 -18.93 -1.02 2.57
CA PHE A 74 -19.88 0.05 2.32
C PHE A 74 -21.16 -0.22 3.11
N GLU A 75 -21.42 0.60 4.14
CA GLU A 75 -22.58 0.45 5.01
C GLU A 75 -23.91 0.52 4.25
N VAL A 76 -24.02 1.41 3.26
CA VAL A 76 -25.21 1.58 2.41
C VAL A 76 -25.59 0.27 1.71
N PHE A 77 -24.59 -0.51 1.30
CA PHE A 77 -24.80 -1.78 0.59
C PHE A 77 -24.63 -3.00 1.49
N LYS A 78 -24.25 -2.81 2.76
CA LYS A 78 -23.91 -3.85 3.75
C LYS A 78 -22.94 -4.93 3.23
N GLN A 79 -22.00 -4.55 2.36
CA GLN A 79 -21.06 -5.49 1.74
C GLN A 79 -19.69 -4.86 1.49
N TYR A 80 -18.66 -5.71 1.39
CA TYR A 80 -17.35 -5.32 0.90
C TYR A 80 -17.35 -5.20 -0.62
N LYS A 81 -16.73 -4.14 -1.13
CA LYS A 81 -16.46 -3.96 -2.57
C LYS A 81 -14.97 -3.80 -2.81
N LYS A 82 -14.51 -4.28 -3.96
CA LYS A 82 -13.16 -4.03 -4.44
C LYS A 82 -13.07 -2.59 -4.96
N LEU A 83 -12.00 -1.90 -4.58
CA LEU A 83 -11.61 -0.58 -5.08
C LEU A 83 -10.68 -0.80 -6.27
N SER A 84 -11.25 -0.78 -7.48
CA SER A 84 -10.50 -0.92 -8.74
C SER A 84 -9.75 0.36 -9.14
N TYR A 85 -9.55 1.28 -8.19
CA TYR A 85 -8.94 2.59 -8.38
C TYR A 85 -7.58 2.49 -9.07
N ARG A 86 -7.32 3.43 -9.98
CA ARG A 86 -6.00 3.64 -10.55
C ARG A 86 -5.02 4.11 -9.47
N VAL A 87 -4.04 3.26 -9.13
CA VAL A 87 -2.94 3.54 -8.20
C VAL A 87 -1.61 3.27 -8.91
N VAL A 88 -0.87 4.33 -9.22
CA VAL A 88 0.47 4.23 -9.83
C VAL A 88 1.48 3.75 -8.79
N PHE A 89 2.32 2.80 -9.16
CA PHE A 89 3.48 2.41 -8.38
C PHE A 89 4.75 2.52 -9.24
N PRO A 90 5.79 3.23 -8.78
CA PRO A 90 7.01 3.42 -9.57
C PRO A 90 7.93 2.19 -9.49
N PHE A 91 8.77 1.98 -10.52
CA PHE A 91 9.83 0.97 -10.43
C PHE A 91 10.90 1.32 -9.39
N GLU A 92 11.13 2.60 -9.15
CA GLU A 92 12.02 3.12 -8.12
C GLU A 92 11.21 3.93 -7.11
N LEU A 93 11.28 3.57 -5.83
CA LEU A 93 10.59 4.25 -4.73
C LEU A 93 11.62 4.84 -3.76
N ARG A 94 11.68 6.17 -3.69
CA ARG A 94 12.46 6.88 -2.67
C ARG A 94 11.60 7.12 -1.44
N LEU A 95 12.02 6.57 -0.31
CA LEU A 95 11.40 6.78 0.99
C LEU A 95 12.28 7.66 1.86
N LEU A 96 11.73 8.81 2.23
CA LEU A 96 12.33 9.70 3.22
C LEU A 96 12.11 9.09 4.59
N ASN A 97 13.17 9.05 5.40
CA ASN A 97 13.02 8.62 6.78
C ASN A 97 12.24 9.70 7.55
N THR A 98 11.10 9.35 8.14
CA THR A 98 10.19 10.34 8.74
C THR A 98 10.43 10.55 10.24
N SER A 99 11.33 9.78 10.85
CA SER A 99 11.69 9.93 12.27
C SER A 99 12.94 10.80 12.44
N GLU A 100 12.89 11.73 13.39
CA GLU A 100 13.99 12.65 13.72
C GLU A 100 15.19 11.92 14.37
N ASP A 101 14.96 10.72 14.91
CA ASP A 101 15.96 9.88 15.59
C ASP A 101 16.70 8.91 14.65
N CYS A 102 16.50 9.03 13.34
CA CYS A 102 17.04 8.07 12.38
C CYS A 102 18.42 8.47 11.86
N THR A 103 19.42 7.62 12.12
CA THR A 103 20.78 7.75 11.57
C THR A 103 20.85 7.39 10.07
N ASN A 104 19.84 6.70 9.54
CA ASN A 104 19.82 6.25 8.15
C ASN A 104 19.13 7.29 7.26
N SER A 105 19.86 7.76 6.26
CA SER A 105 19.41 8.64 5.19
C SER A 105 18.23 8.05 4.42
N ASP A 106 17.61 8.89 3.58
CA ASP A 106 16.66 8.47 2.55
C ASP A 106 17.09 7.15 1.89
N ARG A 107 16.14 6.25 1.72
CA ARG A 107 16.39 4.94 1.13
C ARG A 107 15.71 4.82 -0.21
N ILE A 108 16.44 4.28 -1.17
CA ILE A 108 15.92 3.93 -2.48
C ILE A 108 15.59 2.45 -2.49
N TYR A 109 14.39 2.15 -2.99
CA TYR A 109 13.92 0.81 -3.22
C TYR A 109 13.63 0.57 -4.69
N ASP A 110 13.90 -0.63 -5.16
CA ASP A 110 13.50 -1.12 -6.46
C ASP A 110 12.31 -2.06 -6.33
N LEU A 111 11.31 -1.91 -7.21
CA LEU A 111 10.22 -2.87 -7.33
C LEU A 111 10.80 -4.19 -7.85
N VAL A 112 10.60 -5.26 -7.09
CA VAL A 112 11.09 -6.61 -7.42
C VAL A 112 9.97 -7.59 -7.69
N SER A 113 8.78 -7.37 -7.13
CA SER A 113 7.62 -8.23 -7.35
C SER A 113 6.31 -7.52 -7.02
N LEU A 114 5.21 -7.97 -7.61
CA LEU A 114 3.87 -7.68 -7.14
C LEU A 114 2.96 -8.91 -7.20
N VAL A 115 1.99 -8.94 -6.30
CA VAL A 115 0.84 -9.85 -6.35
C VAL A 115 -0.33 -9.07 -6.92
N VAL A 116 -0.97 -9.61 -7.95
CA VAL A 116 -2.13 -9.01 -8.62
C VAL A 116 -3.37 -9.80 -8.24
N HIS A 117 -4.45 -9.10 -7.88
CA HIS A 117 -5.76 -9.70 -7.69
C HIS A 117 -6.64 -9.43 -8.91
N CYS A 118 -7.03 -10.51 -9.59
CA CYS A 118 -7.89 -10.53 -10.76
C CYS A 118 -9.32 -10.89 -10.34
N GLY A 119 -10.25 -9.94 -10.38
CA GLY A 119 -11.63 -10.18 -9.96
C GLY A 119 -12.34 -8.93 -9.45
N ILE A 120 -13.67 -9.03 -9.31
CA ILE A 120 -14.54 -7.88 -9.01
C ILE A 120 -14.79 -7.72 -7.49
N GLY A 121 -14.70 -8.82 -6.73
CA GLY A 121 -15.03 -8.83 -5.31
C GLY A 121 -13.94 -9.46 -4.44
N PRO A 122 -14.06 -9.36 -3.11
CA PRO A 122 -13.09 -9.93 -2.18
C PRO A 122 -13.19 -11.46 -2.05
N ASN A 123 -14.37 -12.03 -2.32
CA ASN A 123 -14.66 -13.45 -2.04
C ASN A 123 -14.42 -14.36 -3.25
N ARG A 124 -14.16 -13.79 -4.42
CA ARG A 124 -13.94 -14.50 -5.68
C ARG A 124 -12.96 -13.71 -6.52
N GLY A 125 -11.91 -14.39 -6.96
CA GLY A 125 -10.89 -13.84 -7.82
C GLY A 125 -9.81 -14.88 -8.08
N HIS A 126 -8.80 -14.44 -8.81
CA HIS A 126 -7.60 -15.19 -9.12
C HIS A 126 -6.38 -14.35 -8.77
N TYR A 127 -5.27 -14.99 -8.41
CA TYR A 127 -4.05 -14.30 -8.04
C TYR A 127 -2.91 -14.71 -8.96
N ILE A 128 -2.24 -13.73 -9.55
CA ILE A 128 -1.02 -13.92 -10.32
C ILE A 128 0.13 -13.15 -9.66
N ALA A 129 1.35 -13.60 -9.90
CA ALA A 129 2.55 -12.95 -9.39
C ALA A 129 3.41 -12.43 -10.54
N VAL A 130 3.81 -11.17 -10.47
CA VAL A 130 4.75 -10.56 -11.42
C VAL A 130 6.08 -10.37 -10.72
N VAL A 131 7.14 -10.97 -11.25
CA VAL A 131 8.46 -11.02 -10.60
C VAL A 131 9.54 -10.53 -11.56
N LYS A 132 10.45 -9.70 -11.05
CA LYS A 132 11.67 -9.30 -11.75
C LYS A 132 12.77 -10.31 -11.50
N ARG A 133 13.30 -10.91 -12.57
CA ARG A 133 14.43 -11.85 -12.51
C ARG A 133 15.40 -11.55 -13.64
N ASP A 134 16.68 -11.41 -13.30
CA ASP A 134 17.77 -11.18 -14.27
C ASP A 134 17.47 -10.02 -15.25
N GLY A 135 16.86 -8.94 -14.74
CA GLY A 135 16.50 -7.75 -15.52
C GLY A 135 15.22 -7.87 -16.35
N SER A 136 14.59 -9.05 -16.40
CA SER A 136 13.34 -9.30 -17.12
C SER A 136 12.16 -9.45 -16.18
N TRP A 137 10.96 -9.10 -16.62
CA TRP A 137 9.72 -9.32 -15.87
C TRP A 137 9.01 -10.58 -16.36
N LEU A 138 8.56 -11.39 -15.40
CA LEU A 138 7.84 -12.63 -15.64
C LEU A 138 6.51 -12.58 -14.91
N VAL A 139 5.44 -13.01 -15.57
CA VAL A 139 4.13 -13.26 -14.96
C VAL A 139 4.04 -14.75 -14.69
N PHE A 140 3.77 -15.10 -13.43
CA PHE A 140 3.48 -16.44 -12.97
C PHE A 140 1.98 -16.54 -12.71
N ASP A 141 1.31 -17.35 -13.51
CA ASP A 141 -0.12 -17.64 -13.42
C ASP A 141 -0.28 -19.16 -13.29
N ASP A 142 -0.39 -19.64 -12.06
CA ASP A 142 -0.43 -21.06 -11.69
C ASP A 142 0.70 -21.89 -12.35
N GLU A 143 0.38 -22.60 -13.44
CA GLU A 143 1.26 -23.48 -14.19
C GLU A 143 1.95 -22.80 -15.38
N THR A 144 1.53 -21.59 -15.75
CA THR A 144 2.09 -20.83 -16.87
C THR A 144 3.05 -19.74 -16.38
N VAL A 145 4.09 -19.52 -17.18
CA VAL A 145 5.08 -18.48 -16.96
C VAL A 145 5.33 -17.76 -18.27
N ASP A 146 4.95 -16.49 -18.32
CA ASP A 146 5.07 -15.65 -19.51
C ASP A 146 5.98 -14.45 -19.26
N ARG A 147 6.59 -13.93 -20.32
CA ARG A 147 7.37 -12.68 -20.25
C ARG A 147 6.42 -11.49 -20.29
N LEU A 148 6.68 -10.51 -19.43
CA LEU A 148 5.94 -9.26 -19.38
C LEU A 148 6.81 -8.11 -19.91
N ASP A 149 6.29 -7.35 -20.87
CA ASP A 149 6.92 -6.10 -21.28
C ASP A 149 6.63 -5.01 -20.22
N PRO A 150 7.65 -4.25 -19.77
CA PRO A 150 7.47 -3.16 -18.82
C PRO A 150 6.38 -2.14 -19.19
N SER A 151 6.07 -1.98 -20.49
CA SER A 151 5.00 -1.11 -20.97
C SER A 151 3.59 -1.58 -20.57
N ASN A 152 3.39 -2.87 -20.28
CA ASN A 152 2.11 -3.44 -19.85
C ASN A 152 1.83 -3.25 -18.35
N PHE A 153 2.76 -2.68 -17.57
CA PHE A 153 2.54 -2.46 -16.12
C PHE A 153 1.34 -1.56 -15.82
N GLU A 154 0.93 -0.73 -16.77
CA GLU A 154 -0.23 0.15 -16.60
C GLU A 154 -1.53 -0.61 -16.37
N GLU A 155 -1.60 -1.85 -16.86
CA GLU A 155 -2.75 -2.74 -16.69
C GLU A 155 -3.00 -3.05 -15.20
N PHE A 156 -1.93 -3.15 -14.40
CA PHE A 156 -2.00 -3.48 -12.97
C PHE A 156 -2.23 -2.26 -12.05
N TYR A 157 -2.26 -1.05 -12.60
CA TYR A 157 -2.57 0.15 -11.80
C TYR A 157 -4.04 0.17 -11.39
N GLY A 158 -4.92 -0.45 -12.16
CA GLY A 158 -6.37 -0.35 -12.03
C GLY A 158 -6.97 0.68 -13.00
N VAL A 159 -8.27 0.91 -12.88
CA VAL A 159 -9.04 1.71 -13.84
C VAL A 159 -9.28 3.12 -13.32
N SER A 160 -9.22 4.11 -14.23
CA SER A 160 -9.55 5.51 -13.92
C SER A 160 -11.05 5.73 -13.75
N HIS A 161 -11.89 4.84 -14.32
CA HIS A 161 -13.34 4.83 -14.19
C HIS A 161 -13.87 3.40 -14.06
N ASP A 162 -14.84 3.22 -13.17
CA ASP A 162 -15.39 1.93 -12.77
C ASP A 162 -16.28 1.34 -13.87
N LEU A 163 -15.66 0.74 -14.89
CA LEU A 163 -16.34 0.22 -16.10
C LEU A 163 -16.90 -1.21 -15.92
N GLY A 164 -16.89 -1.76 -14.70
CA GLY A 164 -17.40 -3.12 -14.43
C GLY A 164 -16.66 -4.25 -15.17
N ARG A 165 -15.52 -3.97 -15.79
CA ARG A 165 -14.63 -4.99 -16.36
C ARG A 165 -13.89 -5.71 -15.23
N GLN A 166 -13.56 -6.98 -15.45
CA GLN A 166 -12.62 -7.69 -14.58
C GLN A 166 -11.35 -6.84 -14.44
N SER A 167 -11.06 -6.38 -13.23
CA SER A 167 -9.89 -5.57 -12.95
C SER A 167 -8.78 -6.46 -12.43
N GLU A 168 -7.64 -6.41 -13.10
CA GLU A 168 -6.38 -6.97 -12.63
C GLU A 168 -5.66 -5.83 -11.94
N THR A 169 -5.62 -5.87 -10.61
CA THR A 169 -5.05 -4.77 -9.84
C THR A 169 -3.97 -5.29 -8.93
N SER A 170 -2.82 -4.63 -8.95
CA SER A 170 -1.80 -4.76 -7.91
C SER A 170 -2.43 -4.76 -6.52
N TYR A 171 -2.11 -5.76 -5.71
CA TYR A 171 -2.66 -5.93 -4.38
C TYR A 171 -1.57 -5.86 -3.31
N ILE A 172 -0.44 -6.52 -3.54
CA ILE A 172 0.75 -6.42 -2.69
C ILE A 172 1.94 -6.07 -3.58
N LEU A 173 2.73 -5.08 -3.18
CA LEU A 173 3.96 -4.67 -3.86
C LEU A 173 5.16 -5.02 -2.99
N PHE A 174 6.20 -5.57 -3.59
CA PHE A 174 7.46 -5.88 -2.93
C PHE A 174 8.57 -5.02 -3.50
N TYR A 175 9.17 -4.24 -2.61
CA TYR A 175 10.26 -3.33 -2.88
C TYR A 175 11.52 -3.79 -2.13
N GLU A 176 12.64 -3.97 -2.83
CA GLU A 176 13.93 -4.29 -2.21
C GLU A 176 14.81 -3.05 -2.12
N SER A 177 15.40 -2.81 -0.96
CA SER A 177 16.32 -1.69 -0.76
C SER A 177 17.62 -1.89 -1.54
N ARG A 178 18.14 -0.80 -2.12
CA ARG A 178 19.50 -0.79 -2.71
C ARG A 178 20.62 -0.81 -1.67
N ASP A 179 20.33 -0.46 -0.43
CA ASP A 179 21.31 -0.44 0.64
C ASP A 179 21.47 -1.87 1.19
N VAL A 180 22.72 -2.35 1.23
CA VAL A 180 23.10 -3.66 1.81
C VAL A 180 23.22 -3.56 3.32
#